data_AF-A0A520RND2-F1
#
_entry.id   AF-A0A520RND2-F1
#
_cell.length_a   1.000
_cell.length_b   1.000
_cell.length_c   1.000
_cell.angle_alpha   90.00
_cell.angle_beta   90.00
_cell.angle_gamma   90.00
#
_symmetry.space_group_name_H-M   'P 1'
#
loop_
_entity.id
_entity.type
_entity.pdbx_description
1 polymer ?
#
loop_
_entity_poly.entity_id
_entity_poly.type
_entity_poly.pdbx_seq_one_letter_code
_entity_poly.pdbx_strand_id
1 'polypeptide(L)' 'AVETDGASQLSAGLGDSESDAAIEPLWITEKKAIEAAIAACDGSVNRAAKQLQVAPSTIYRKIQSWKSQ' A
#
# COMPACT_ATOMS: atom_id res chain seq x y z
N ALA A 1 -9.02 -35.17 45.84
CA ALA A 1 -8.62 -33.79 46.14
C ALA A 1 -7.21 -33.58 45.60
N VAL A 2 -7.07 -32.96 44.44
CA VAL A 2 -5.96 -32.03 44.19
C VAL A 2 -6.56 -30.98 43.26
N GLU A 3 -6.89 -29.84 43.84
CA GLU A 3 -7.39 -28.66 43.16
C GLU A 3 -6.21 -28.08 42.37
N THR A 4 -6.32 -28.04 41.04
CA THR A 4 -5.38 -27.26 40.23
C THR A 4 -5.95 -25.87 40.08
N ASP A 5 -5.27 -24.96 40.78
CA ASP A 5 -5.53 -23.55 40.94
C ASP A 5 -5.60 -22.78 39.62
N GLY A 6 -6.35 -21.70 39.65
CA GLY A 6 -6.60 -20.83 38.53
C GLY A 6 -5.35 -20.08 38.06
N ALA A 7 -5.29 -19.86 36.76
CA ALA A 7 -4.50 -18.80 36.17
C ALA A 7 -5.42 -17.99 35.24
N SER A 8 -6.11 -17.02 35.85
CA SER A 8 -6.55 -15.80 35.17
C SER A 8 -5.32 -15.14 34.56
N GLN A 9 -5.30 -14.97 33.23
CA GLN A 9 -4.65 -13.81 32.62
C GLN A 9 -5.48 -13.32 31.43
N LEU A 10 -6.25 -12.27 31.70
CA LEU A 10 -6.56 -11.24 30.71
C LEU A 10 -5.23 -10.69 30.16
N SER A 11 -5.08 -10.75 28.84
CA SER A 11 -4.35 -9.73 28.09
C SER A 11 -5.25 -9.34 26.92
N ALA A 12 -6.17 -8.39 27.12
CA ALA A 12 -5.89 -6.97 26.96
C ALA A 12 -5.26 -6.69 25.59
N GLY A 13 -6.15 -6.58 24.62
CA GLY A 13 -5.91 -6.11 23.26
C GLY A 13 -7.25 -6.00 22.56
N LEU A 14 -8.22 -5.31 23.19
CA LEU A 14 -9.44 -4.90 22.49
C LEU A 14 -8.97 -4.07 21.30
N GLY A 15 -9.22 -4.61 20.11
CA GLY A 15 -8.70 -4.14 18.85
C GLY A 15 -8.86 -2.64 18.73
N ASP A 16 -7.76 -1.98 18.38
CA ASP A 16 -7.79 -0.61 17.92
C ASP A 16 -8.65 -0.58 16.65
N SER A 17 -9.92 -0.27 16.86
CA SER A 17 -10.93 0.20 15.92
C SER A 17 -10.75 -0.25 14.46
N GLU A 18 -11.42 -1.34 14.10
CA GLU A 18 -11.61 -1.88 12.75
C GLU A 18 -12.40 -0.95 11.79
N SER A 19 -11.95 0.29 11.60
CA SER A 19 -12.58 1.24 10.67
C SER A 19 -11.59 1.97 9.75
N ASP A 20 -10.28 1.88 10.00
CA ASP A 20 -9.23 2.40 9.10
C ASP A 20 -8.42 1.26 8.44
N ALA A 21 -8.70 0.01 8.80
CA ALA A 21 -7.93 -1.19 8.46
C ALA A 21 -8.06 -1.68 7.00
N ALA A 22 -8.46 -0.84 6.05
CA ALA A 22 -8.61 -1.27 4.65
C ALA A 22 -8.37 -0.21 3.56
N ILE A 23 -8.18 1.07 3.91
CA ILE A 23 -8.00 2.10 2.87
C ILE A 23 -6.52 2.23 2.55
N GLU A 24 -6.13 1.74 1.38
CA GLU A 24 -4.77 1.90 0.89
C GLU A 24 -4.47 3.39 0.61
N PRO A 25 -3.35 3.92 1.14
CA PRO A 25 -2.93 5.28 0.80
C PRO A 25 -2.79 5.44 -0.72
N LEU A 26 -3.32 6.55 -1.25
CA LEU A 26 -3.39 6.77 -2.71
C LEU A 26 -2.03 6.60 -3.40
N TRP A 27 -0.94 6.99 -2.76
CA TRP A 27 0.41 6.87 -3.33
C TRP A 27 0.84 5.42 -3.56
N ILE A 28 0.36 4.47 -2.76
CA ILE A 28 0.60 3.03 -2.95
C ILE A 28 -0.20 2.56 -4.17
N THR A 29 -1.48 2.91 -4.25
CA THR A 29 -2.36 2.56 -5.38
C THR A 29 -1.80 3.12 -6.70
N GLU A 30 -1.39 4.39 -6.70
CA GLU A 30 -0.74 5.04 -7.84
C GLU A 30 0.57 4.35 -8.20
N LYS A 31 1.40 4.00 -7.21
CA LYS A 31 2.67 3.30 -7.46
C LYS A 31 2.44 1.96 -8.15
N LYS A 32 1.54 1.13 -7.63
CA LYS A 32 1.16 -0.15 -8.24
C LYS A 32 0.65 0.02 -9.67
N ALA A 33 -0.23 0.99 -9.90
CA ALA A 33 -0.79 1.27 -11.23
C ALA A 33 0.30 1.72 -12.23
N ILE A 34 1.21 2.61 -11.80
CA ILE A 34 2.31 3.10 -12.62
C ILE A 34 3.29 1.97 -12.96
N GLU A 35 3.69 1.17 -11.97
CA GLU A 35 4.63 0.05 -12.17
C GLU A 35 4.04 -1.02 -13.10
N ALA A 36 2.77 -1.39 -12.90
CA ALA A 36 2.07 -2.34 -13.77
C ALA A 36 1.96 -1.83 -15.21
N ALA A 37 1.62 -0.54 -15.41
CA ALA A 37 1.53 0.05 -16.73
C ALA A 37 2.89 0.13 -17.45
N ILE A 38 3.97 0.43 -16.72
CA ILE A 38 5.34 0.44 -17.26
C ILE A 38 5.74 -0.97 -17.69
N ALA A 39 5.47 -1.99 -16.86
CA ALA A 39 5.75 -3.38 -17.20
C ALA A 39 4.98 -3.84 -18.45
N ALA A 40 3.68 -3.53 -18.54
CA ALA A 40 2.85 -3.84 -19.71
C ALA A 40 3.27 -3.07 -20.98
N CYS A 41 4.08 -2.03 -20.84
CA CYS A 41 4.60 -1.21 -21.93
C CYS A 41 6.10 -1.43 -22.20
N ASP A 42 6.67 -2.57 -21.77
CA ASP A 42 8.06 -2.95 -21.99
C ASP A 42 9.06 -1.93 -21.42
N GLY A 43 8.74 -1.33 -20.27
CA GLY A 43 9.55 -0.29 -19.64
C GLY A 43 9.33 1.12 -20.19
N SER A 44 8.46 1.31 -21.19
CA SER A 44 8.22 2.62 -21.80
C SER A 44 7.31 3.51 -20.96
N VAL A 45 7.88 4.53 -20.30
CA VAL A 45 7.13 5.52 -19.50
C VAL A 45 6.16 6.33 -20.37
N ASN A 46 6.53 6.69 -21.60
CA ASN A 46 5.65 7.45 -22.50
C ASN A 46 4.39 6.65 -22.88
N ARG A 47 4.55 5.36 -23.19
CA ARG A 47 3.41 4.47 -23.49
C ARG A 47 2.56 4.25 -22.25
N ALA A 48 3.17 4.01 -21.09
CA ALA A 48 2.46 3.85 -19.82
C ALA A 48 1.63 5.10 -19.47
N ALA A 49 2.21 6.30 -19.63
CA ALA A 49 1.53 7.57 -19.41
C ALA A 49 0.28 7.71 -20.28
N LYS A 50 0.38 7.35 -21.57
CA LYS A 50 -0.75 7.33 -22.50
C LYS A 50 -1.86 6.39 -22.03
N GLN A 51 -1.52 5.17 -21.59
CA GLN A 51 -2.50 4.19 -21.11
C GLN A 51 -3.17 4.63 -19.80
N LEU A 52 -2.42 5.28 -18.91
CA LEU A 52 -2.92 5.82 -17.65
C LEU A 52 -3.60 7.20 -17.80
N GLN A 53 -3.65 7.74 -19.03
CA GLN A 53 -4.24 9.06 -19.35
C GLN A 53 -3.67 10.21 -18.52
N VAL A 54 -2.35 10.18 -18.31
CA VAL A 54 -1.60 11.24 -17.63
C VAL A 54 -0.42 11.69 -18.50
N ALA A 55 0.14 12.86 -18.21
CA ALA A 55 1.39 13.29 -18.84
C ALA A 55 2.58 12.44 -18.33
N PRO A 56 3.61 12.17 -19.17
CA PRO A 56 4.83 11.47 -18.72
C PRO A 56 5.50 12.12 -17.51
N SER A 57 5.46 13.46 -17.44
CA SER A 57 6.00 14.23 -16.30
C SER A 57 5.32 13.91 -14.97
N THR A 58 4.04 13.51 -14.97
CA THR A 58 3.33 13.07 -13.77
C THR A 58 3.95 11.79 -13.21
N ILE A 59 4.28 10.82 -14.07
CA ILE A 59 4.91 9.56 -13.67
C ILE A 59 6.31 9.82 -13.14
N TYR A 60 7.14 10.59 -13.87
CA TYR A 60 8.50 10.88 -13.43
C TYR A 60 8.53 11.59 -12.08
N ARG A 61 7.61 12.54 -11.83
CA ARG A 61 7.48 13.23 -10.55
C ARG A 61 7.14 12.27 -9.41
N LYS A 62 6.22 11.32 -9.62
CA LYS A 62 5.88 10.28 -8.63
C LYS A 62 7.10 9.39 -8.33
N ILE A 63 7.78 8.89 -9.37
CA ILE A 63 8.98 8.05 -9.20
C ILE A 63 10.09 8.78 -8.42
N GLN A 64 10.32 10.07 -8.72
CA GLN A 64 11.28 10.89 -7.98
C GLN A 64 10.87 11.03 -6.51
N SER A 65 9.59 11.31 -6.23
CA SER A 65 9.11 11.45 -4.85
C SER A 65 9.31 10.19 -4.00
N TRP A 66 9.22 9.00 -4.60
CA TRP A 66 9.46 7.74 -3.90
C TRP A 66 10.94 7.47 -3.58
N LYS A 67 11.87 8.05 -4.36
CA LYS A 67 13.32 7.90 -4.14
C LYS A 67 13.87 8.86 -3.08
N SER A 68 13.12 9.90 -2.76
CA SER A 68 13.49 10.92 -1.78
C SER A 68 12.86 10.68 -0.39
N GLN A 69 12.20 9.54 -0.20
CA GLN A 69 11.78 9.03 1.11
C GLN A 69 12.86 8.16 1.74
#